data_AF-A0A899FR07-F1
#
_entry.id   AF-A0A899FR07-F1
#
_cell.length_a   1.000
_cell.length_b   1.000
_cell.length_c   1.000
_cell.angle_alpha   90.00
_cell.angle_beta   90.00
_cell.angle_gamma   90.00
#
_symmetry.space_group_name_H-M   'P 1'
#
loop_
_entity.id
_entity.type
_entity.pdbx_description
1 polymer ?
#
loop_
_entity_poly.entity_id
_entity_poly.type
_entity_poly.pdbx_seq_one_letter_code
_entity_poly.pdbx_strand_id
1 'polypeptide(L)'
;MAFLRHNSSIQKTNDSKTDILLRTLYESPVCPPIEFSEEELERHEVIHRAWQIHKRIKREELDKQLEKQYNKMKRACTELERTDKRLFKAAMKKKRYYFPVEMRIPTETPPLEIWKYNWTNHSEKSET
;
A
#
# COMPACT_ATOMS: atom_id res chain seq x y z
N MET A 1 -23.68 -13.62 19.27
CA MET A 1 -22.22 -13.54 19.24
C MET A 1 -21.78 -12.48 20.25
N ALA A 2 -20.83 -12.82 21.12
CA ALA A 2 -20.47 -12.06 22.31
C ALA A 2 -19.67 -10.79 21.95
N PHE A 3 -20.16 -9.62 22.35
CA PHE A 3 -19.40 -8.38 22.31
C PHE A 3 -18.90 -8.04 23.72
N LEU A 4 -17.60 -8.26 23.89
CA LEU A 4 -16.68 -7.69 24.87
C LEU A 4 -17.29 -7.21 26.19
N ARG A 5 -17.17 -8.07 27.20
CA ARG A 5 -17.22 -7.76 28.63
C ARG A 5 -16.34 -6.53 28.90
N HIS A 6 -16.94 -5.42 29.31
CA HIS A 6 -16.22 -4.29 29.88
C HIS A 6 -15.61 -4.76 31.20
N ASN A 7 -14.36 -5.23 31.16
CA ASN A 7 -13.62 -5.60 32.35
C ASN A 7 -12.94 -4.33 32.89
N SER A 8 -13.73 -3.46 33.52
CA SER A 8 -13.26 -2.22 34.16
C SER A 8 -12.57 -2.53 35.48
N SER A 9 -11.37 -3.09 35.40
CA SER A 9 -10.38 -2.96 36.47
C SER A 9 -9.14 -2.30 35.90
N ILE A 10 -9.31 -1.06 35.43
CA ILE A 10 -8.18 -0.19 35.13
C ILE A 10 -7.73 0.34 36.49
N GLN A 11 -6.61 -0.18 37.00
CA GLN A 11 -6.00 0.38 38.19
C GLN A 11 -5.61 1.82 37.90
N LYS A 12 -6.10 2.75 38.72
CA LYS A 12 -5.77 4.17 38.62
C LYS A 12 -4.25 4.32 38.70
N THR A 13 -3.64 4.69 37.59
CA THR A 13 -2.21 5.02 37.54
C THR A 13 -2.05 6.46 38.00
N ASN A 14 -1.03 6.77 38.81
CA ASN A 14 -0.82 8.10 39.38
C ASN A 14 -0.37 9.17 38.36
N ASP A 15 -0.10 8.79 37.11
CA ASP A 15 0.35 9.72 36.07
C ASP A 15 -0.86 10.29 35.28
N SER A 16 -0.98 11.61 35.29
CA SER A 16 -2.04 12.32 34.56
C SER A 16 -2.00 12.06 33.06
N LYS A 17 -0.80 11.78 32.49
CA LYS A 17 -0.68 11.47 31.06
C LYS A 17 -1.29 10.11 30.73
N THR A 18 -1.01 9.09 31.54
CA THR A 18 -1.57 7.76 31.31
C THR A 18 -3.08 7.76 31.51
N ASP A 19 -3.59 8.55 32.46
CA ASP A 19 -5.04 8.72 32.67
C ASP A 19 -5.73 9.38 31.46
N ILE A 20 -5.15 10.45 30.89
CA ILE A 20 -5.68 11.10 29.67
C ILE A 20 -5.65 10.13 28.47
N LEU A 21 -4.57 9.36 28.32
CA LEU A 21 -4.45 8.36 27.25
C LEU A 21 -5.51 7.26 27.40
N LEU A 22 -5.67 6.70 28.61
CA LEU A 22 -6.65 5.67 28.90
C LEU A 22 -8.08 6.18 28.66
N ARG A 23 -8.38 7.40 29.12
CA ARG A 23 -9.65 8.07 28.87
C ARG A 23 -9.92 8.26 27.38
N THR A 24 -8.94 8.75 26.62
CA THR A 24 -9.10 8.98 25.17
C THR A 24 -9.34 7.68 24.42
N LEU A 25 -8.64 6.60 24.78
CA LEU A 25 -8.74 5.31 24.08
C LEU A 25 -9.98 4.50 24.45
N TYR A 26 -10.40 4.53 25.72
CA TYR A 26 -11.42 3.61 26.24
C TYR A 26 -12.72 4.29 26.65
N GLU A 27 -12.71 5.58 27.00
CA GLU A 27 -13.90 6.33 27.40
C GLU A 27 -14.45 7.21 26.26
N SER A 28 -13.84 7.18 25.07
CA SER A 28 -14.38 7.86 23.89
C SER A 28 -15.78 7.30 23.58
N PRO A 29 -16.80 8.16 23.42
CA PRO A 29 -18.17 7.71 23.22
C PRO A 29 -18.26 6.84 21.97
N VAL A 30 -18.91 5.68 22.10
CA VAL A 30 -19.17 4.79 20.96
C VAL A 30 -20.17 5.49 20.05
N CYS A 31 -19.77 5.77 18.82
CA CYS A 31 -20.68 6.31 17.81
C CYS A 31 -21.77 5.25 17.51
N PRO A 32 -23.07 5.56 17.68
CA PRO A 32 -24.13 4.64 17.31
C PRO A 32 -24.12 4.40 15.78
N PRO A 33 -24.67 3.26 15.30
CA PRO A 33 -24.84 3.03 13.87
C PRO A 33 -25.62 4.17 13.21
N ILE A 34 -25.25 4.50 11.97
CA ILE A 34 -25.97 5.50 11.18
C ILE A 34 -27.32 4.91 10.77
N GLU A 35 -28.41 5.60 11.08
CA GLU A 35 -29.75 5.25 10.63
C GLU A 35 -29.99 5.86 9.25
N PHE A 36 -30.53 5.05 8.32
CA PHE A 36 -30.89 5.48 6.98
C PHE A 36 -32.40 5.35 6.78
N SER A 37 -33.00 6.32 6.09
CA SER A 37 -34.31 6.10 5.45
C SER A 37 -34.21 5.01 4.36
N GLU A 38 -35.33 4.44 3.95
CA GLU A 38 -35.38 3.41 2.90
C GLU A 38 -34.72 3.90 1.60
N GLU A 39 -35.05 5.13 1.16
CA GLU A 39 -34.47 5.71 -0.04
C GLU A 39 -32.94 5.95 0.08
N GLU A 40 -32.46 6.36 1.26
CA GLU A 40 -31.02 6.55 1.50
C GLU A 40 -30.28 5.21 1.51
N LEU A 41 -30.90 4.17 2.04
CA LEU A 41 -30.35 2.82 2.03
C LEU A 41 -30.19 2.32 0.59
N GLU A 42 -31.22 2.49 -0.25
CA GLU A 42 -31.14 2.14 -1.67
C GLU A 42 -30.01 2.88 -2.39
N ARG A 43 -29.89 4.21 -2.19
CA ARG A 43 -28.80 5.01 -2.76
C ARG A 43 -27.44 4.52 -2.27
N HIS A 44 -27.31 4.25 -0.97
CA HIS A 44 -26.09 3.73 -0.36
C HIS A 44 -25.69 2.40 -1.01
N GLU A 45 -26.62 1.46 -1.17
CA GLU A 45 -26.36 0.17 -1.81
C GLU A 45 -25.91 0.32 -3.25
N VAL A 46 -26.55 1.20 -4.03
CA VAL A 46 -26.18 1.42 -5.44
C VAL A 46 -24.76 1.98 -5.54
N ILE A 47 -24.42 2.99 -4.73
CA ILE A 47 -23.07 3.56 -4.69
C ILE A 47 -22.05 2.50 -4.27
N HIS A 48 -22.38 1.70 -3.25
CA HIS A 48 -21.50 0.65 -2.76
C HIS A 48 -21.25 -0.42 -3.83
N ARG A 49 -22.29 -0.93 -4.48
CA ARG A 49 -22.19 -1.90 -5.58
C ARG A 49 -21.39 -1.35 -6.74
N ALA A 50 -21.66 -0.11 -7.16
CA ALA A 50 -20.91 0.54 -8.24
C ALA A 50 -19.41 0.65 -7.92
N TRP A 51 -19.08 1.00 -6.67
CA TRP A 51 -17.69 1.06 -6.20
C TRP A 51 -17.00 -0.31 -6.17
N GLN A 52 -17.71 -1.35 -5.71
CA GLN A 52 -17.20 -2.72 -5.74
C GLN A 52 -16.92 -3.18 -7.18
N ILE A 53 -17.83 -2.91 -8.11
CA ILE A 53 -17.65 -3.20 -9.54
C ILE A 53 -16.44 -2.46 -10.10
N HIS A 54 -16.31 -1.15 -9.81
CA HIS A 54 -15.16 -0.35 -10.24
C HIS A 54 -13.83 -0.93 -9.74
N LYS A 55 -13.75 -1.28 -8.46
CA LYS A 55 -12.57 -1.93 -7.86
C LYS A 55 -12.24 -3.26 -8.54
N ARG A 56 -13.25 -4.08 -8.85
CA ARG A 56 -13.09 -5.34 -9.57
C ARG A 56 -12.50 -5.10 -10.95
N ILE A 57 -13.07 -4.18 -11.73
CA ILE A 57 -12.58 -3.82 -13.07
C ILE A 57 -11.11 -3.38 -12.99
N LYS A 58 -10.77 -2.50 -12.04
CA LYS A 58 -9.38 -2.04 -11.84
C LYS A 58 -8.41 -3.18 -11.53
N ARG A 59 -8.82 -4.14 -10.70
CA ARG A 59 -8.02 -5.34 -10.41
C ARG A 59 -7.83 -6.19 -11.66
N GLU A 60 -8.90 -6.48 -12.38
CA GLU A 60 -8.83 -7.26 -13.62
C GLU A 60 -7.97 -6.59 -14.70
N GLU A 61 -8.02 -5.26 -14.82
CA GLU A 61 -7.14 -4.49 -15.70
C GLU A 61 -5.66 -4.67 -15.33
N LEU A 62 -5.33 -4.54 -14.05
CA LEU A 62 -3.98 -4.73 -13.55
C LEU A 62 -3.49 -6.16 -13.77
N ASP A 63 -4.31 -7.16 -13.47
CA ASP A 63 -3.97 -8.57 -13.63
C ASP A 63 -3.69 -8.89 -15.11
N LYS A 64 -4.53 -8.39 -16.03
CA LYS A 64 -4.31 -8.52 -17.48
C LYS A 64 -3.01 -7.84 -17.93
N GLN A 65 -2.66 -6.68 -17.35
CA GLN A 65 -1.40 -6.00 -17.65
C GLN A 65 -0.20 -6.80 -17.15
N LEU A 66 -0.24 -7.32 -15.93
CA LEU A 66 0.81 -8.15 -15.35
C LEU A 66 0.99 -9.45 -16.13
N GLU A 67 -0.10 -10.10 -16.55
CA GLU A 67 -0.06 -11.29 -17.40
C GLU A 67 0.64 -11.00 -18.73
N LYS A 68 0.30 -9.88 -19.39
CA LYS A 68 0.97 -9.45 -20.62
C LYS A 68 2.46 -9.23 -20.42
N GLN A 69 2.86 -8.54 -19.34
CA GLN A 69 4.27 -8.31 -19.00
C GLN A 69 5.01 -9.63 -18.77
N TYR A 70 4.42 -10.53 -18.00
CA TYR A 70 4.97 -11.85 -17.74
C TYR A 70 5.14 -12.67 -19.03
N ASN A 71 4.13 -12.70 -19.90
CA ASN A 71 4.19 -13.42 -21.16
C ASN A 71 5.28 -12.87 -22.09
N LYS A 72 5.47 -11.54 -22.13
CA LYS A 72 6.57 -10.91 -22.87
C LYS A 72 7.93 -11.30 -22.28
N MET A 73 8.09 -11.22 -20.96
CA MET A 73 9.32 -11.62 -20.27
C MET A 73 9.66 -13.09 -20.53
N LYS A 74 8.67 -13.98 -20.45
CA LYS A 74 8.81 -15.42 -20.72
C LYS A 74 9.30 -15.67 -22.15
N ARG A 75 8.66 -15.05 -23.15
CA ARG A 75 9.06 -15.16 -24.56
C ARG A 75 10.52 -14.70 -24.76
N ALA A 76 10.87 -13.54 -24.23
CA ALA A 76 12.24 -13.03 -24.30
C ALA A 76 13.26 -13.99 -23.67
N CYS A 77 12.94 -14.58 -22.52
CA CYS A 77 13.81 -15.57 -21.86
C CYS A 77 13.95 -16.85 -22.67
N THR A 78 12.87 -17.37 -23.26
CA THR A 78 12.90 -18.56 -24.13
C THR A 78 13.75 -18.32 -25.38
N GLU A 79 13.63 -17.15 -26.01
CA GLU A 79 14.48 -16.79 -27.15
C GLU A 79 15.96 -16.62 -26.73
N LEU A 80 16.22 -16.02 -25.57
CA LEU A 80 17.58 -15.90 -25.04
C LEU A 80 18.21 -17.27 -24.75
N GLU A 81 17.44 -18.22 -24.24
CA GLU A 81 17.91 -19.60 -23.98
C GLU A 81 18.28 -20.35 -25.26
N ARG A 82 17.52 -20.12 -26.34
CA ARG A 82 17.78 -20.70 -27.67
C ARG A 82 19.03 -20.11 -28.32
N THR A 83 19.27 -18.81 -28.12
CA THR A 83 20.36 -18.06 -28.76
C THR A 83 21.68 -18.14 -27.99
N ASP A 84 21.68 -17.80 -26.70
CA ASP A 84 22.88 -17.85 -25.86
C ASP A 84 22.56 -18.34 -24.42
N LYS A 85 22.95 -19.59 -24.17
CA LYS A 85 22.79 -20.24 -22.86
C LYS A 85 23.58 -19.57 -21.73
N ARG A 86 24.71 -18.92 -22.02
CA ARG A 86 25.53 -18.23 -21.00
C ARG A 86 24.81 -16.98 -20.50
N LEU A 87 24.26 -16.18 -21.42
CA LEU A 87 23.49 -14.99 -21.07
C LEU A 87 22.19 -15.35 -20.34
N PHE A 88 21.50 -16.40 -20.79
CA PHE A 88 20.32 -16.92 -20.09
C PHE A 88 20.62 -17.29 -18.63
N LYS A 89 21.69 -18.07 -18.39
CA LYS A 89 22.13 -18.44 -17.03
C LYS A 89 22.48 -17.21 -16.18
N ALA A 90 23.12 -16.20 -16.76
CA ALA A 90 23.46 -14.96 -16.07
C ALA A 90 22.21 -14.17 -15.67
N ALA A 91 21.21 -14.09 -16.54
CA ALA A 91 19.94 -13.40 -16.28
C ALA A 91 19.09 -14.12 -15.22
N MET A 92 19.05 -15.45 -15.23
CA MET A 92 18.29 -16.27 -14.26
C MET A 92 18.95 -16.38 -12.88
N LYS A 93 20.16 -15.84 -12.71
CA LYS A 93 20.85 -15.86 -11.42
C LYS A 93 20.06 -15.05 -10.39
N LYS A 94 19.52 -15.73 -9.38
CA LYS A 94 18.81 -15.10 -8.26
C LYS A 94 19.76 -14.13 -7.54
N LYS A 95 19.36 -12.86 -7.47
CA LYS A 95 20.01 -11.84 -6.65
C LYS A 95 18.96 -11.20 -5.75
N ARG A 96 19.38 -10.73 -4.58
CA ARG A 96 18.54 -9.87 -3.74
C ARG A 96 18.59 -8.46 -4.34
N TYR A 97 17.45 -7.97 -4.78
CA TYR A 97 17.30 -6.59 -5.23
C TYR A 97 16.54 -5.83 -4.15
N TYR A 98 17.03 -4.64 -3.83
CA TYR A 98 16.33 -3.67 -2.99
C TYR A 98 15.95 -2.48 -3.87
N PHE A 99 14.80 -1.89 -3.60
CA PHE A 99 14.44 -0.63 -4.23
C PHE A 99 15.34 0.49 -3.67
N PRO A 100 15.92 1.36 -4.52
CA PRO A 100 16.69 2.51 -4.06
C PRO A 100 15.84 3.44 -3.19
N VAL A 101 16.44 4.07 -2.18
CA VAL A 101 15.74 4.99 -1.26
C VAL A 101 15.31 6.27 -1.99
N GLU A 102 16.00 6.62 -3.07
CA GLU A 102 15.67 7.73 -3.96
C GLU A 102 14.34 7.52 -4.70
N MET A 103 13.88 6.27 -4.87
CA MET A 103 12.61 5.95 -5.50
C MET A 103 11.45 6.19 -4.54
N ARG A 104 11.05 7.45 -4.42
CA ARG A 104 10.00 7.91 -3.50
C ARG A 104 8.59 7.54 -3.97
N ILE A 105 7.67 7.42 -3.01
CA ILE A 105 6.24 7.28 -3.27
C ILE A 105 5.72 8.61 -3.86
N PRO A 106 4.88 8.58 -4.91
CA PRO A 106 4.28 9.79 -5.47
C PRO A 106 3.49 10.59 -4.43
N THR A 107 3.60 11.92 -4.49
CA THR A 107 2.85 12.87 -3.66
C THR A 107 1.78 13.57 -4.48
N GLU A 108 0.70 14.02 -3.83
CA GLU A 108 -0.40 14.74 -4.50
C GLU A 108 0.06 16.05 -5.18
N THR A 109 0.92 16.81 -4.50
CA THR A 109 1.54 18.03 -5.05
C THR A 109 3.04 17.80 -5.25
N PRO A 110 3.63 18.23 -6.38
CA PRO A 110 5.06 18.10 -6.60
C PRO A 110 5.87 18.97 -5.64
N PRO A 111 7.12 18.60 -5.34
CA PRO A 111 8.05 19.46 -4.60
C PRO A 111 8.48 20.67 -5.43
N LEU A 112 9.10 21.67 -4.78
CA LEU A 112 9.63 22.86 -5.44
C LEU A 112 10.67 22.50 -6.52
N GLU A 113 11.58 21.57 -6.19
CA GLU A 113 12.52 20.98 -7.15
C GLU A 113 11.98 19.62 -7.59
N ILE A 114 11.40 19.56 -8.80
CA ILE A 114 10.74 18.35 -9.33
C ILE A 114 11.76 17.25 -9.64
N TRP A 115 12.90 17.63 -10.22
CA TRP A 115 13.92 16.69 -10.67
C TRP A 115 15.33 17.21 -10.36
N LYS A 116 16.17 16.35 -9.78
CA LYS A 116 17.55 16.67 -9.44
C LYS A 116 18.47 16.35 -10.62
N TYR A 117 18.83 17.36 -11.41
CA TYR A 117 19.70 17.19 -12.57
C TYR A 117 21.18 16.95 -12.20
N ASN A 118 21.62 17.47 -11.07
CA ASN A 118 22.99 17.35 -10.55
C ASN A 118 23.13 16.13 -9.61
N TRP A 119 22.57 14.99 -10.00
CA TRP A 119 22.67 13.76 -9.20
C TRP A 119 24.12 13.27 -9.16
N THR A 120 24.63 13.04 -7.95
CA THR A 120 25.95 12.43 -7.70
C THR A 120 25.80 11.25 -6.76
N ASN A 121 26.68 10.25 -6.92
CA ASN A 121 26.70 9.11 -6.04
C ASN A 121 27.12 9.55 -4.63
N HIS A 122 26.50 9.01 -3.58
CA HIS A 122 26.81 9.40 -2.20
C HIS A 122 28.27 9.15 -1.82
N SER A 123 28.96 8.21 -2.50
CA SER A 123 30.39 7.96 -2.30
C SER A 123 31.29 9.12 -2.70
N GLU A 124 30.88 9.92 -3.70
CA GLU A 124 31.67 11.03 -4.24
C GLU A 124 31.47 12.32 -3.44
N LYS A 125 30.44 12.39 -2.58
CA LYS A 125 30.14 13.59 -1.78
C LYS A 125 31.02 13.78 -0.54
N SER A 126 31.74 12.73 -0.10
CA SER A 126 32.59 12.80 1.10
C SER A 126 34.01 13.32 0.83
N GLU A 127 34.39 13.48 -0.44
CA GLU A 127 35.73 13.89 -0.86
C GLU A 127 35.84 15.40 -1.16
N THR A 128 34.74 16.14 -1.06
CA THR A 128 34.64 17.61 -1.22
C THR A 128 34.16 18.26 0.06
#